data_AF-K0J0F1-F1
#
_entry.id   AF-K0J0F1-F1
#
_cell.length_a   1.000
_cell.length_b   1.000
_cell.length_c   1.000
_cell.angle_alpha   90.00
_cell.angle_beta   90.00
_cell.angle_gamma   90.00
#
_symmetry.space_group_name_H-M   'P 1'
#
loop_
_entity.id
_entity.type
_entity.pdbx_description
1 polymer ?
#
loop_
_entity_poly.entity_id
_entity_poly.type
_entity_poly.pdbx_seq_one_letter_code
_entity_poly.pdbx_strand_id
1 'polypeptide(L)'
;MELVRKLMDLGVHIYFEKENINTNSMESELMLSILSSLAENESVSLSENNKWSIRQRFKRGTYKLSYPPYGYDYMDEQVVINEEQAQVVKRIFNSVLEGIGTERIARQLNEERIPTKRNGN
;
A
#
# COMPACT_ATOMS: atom_id res chain seq x y z
N MET A 1 -9.67 -3.94 -22.41
CA MET A 1 -9.74 -3.62 -23.86
C MET A 1 -10.45 -4.68 -24.69
N GLU A 2 -10.44 -5.96 -24.33
CA GLU A 2 -11.11 -7.03 -25.07
C GLU A 2 -12.64 -6.82 -25.21
N LEU A 3 -13.29 -6.28 -24.17
CA LEU A 3 -14.72 -6.01 -24.18
C LEU A 3 -15.13 -4.94 -25.21
N VAL A 4 -14.34 -3.87 -25.35
CA VAL A 4 -14.61 -2.79 -26.32
C VAL A 4 -14.48 -3.31 -27.74
N ARG A 5 -13.46 -4.14 -28.03
CA ARG A 5 -13.31 -4.81 -29.33
C ARG A 5 -14.53 -5.69 -29.65
N LYS A 6 -14.93 -6.55 -28.70
CA LYS A 6 -16.11 -7.43 -28.86
C LYS A 6 -17.40 -6.66 -29.13
N LEU A 7 -17.61 -5.51 -28.49
CA LEU A 7 -18.78 -4.68 -28.71
C LEU A 7 -18.76 -4.02 -30.10
N MET A 8 -17.61 -3.54 -30.55
CA MET A 8 -17.46 -3.00 -31.90
C MET A 8 -17.65 -4.05 -32.99
N ASP A 9 -17.12 -5.26 -32.80
CA ASP A 9 -17.31 -6.39 -33.73
C ASP A 9 -18.79 -6.77 -33.87
N LEU A 10 -19.61 -6.48 -32.85
CA LEU A 10 -21.06 -6.65 -32.84
C LEU A 10 -21.83 -5.43 -33.38
N GLY A 11 -21.15 -4.39 -33.88
CA GLY A 11 -21.78 -3.15 -34.35
C GLY A 11 -22.33 -2.26 -33.23
N VAL A 12 -21.90 -2.48 -31.98
CA VAL A 12 -22.29 -1.67 -30.83
C VAL A 12 -21.25 -0.58 -30.60
N HIS A 13 -21.71 0.67 -30.67
CA HIS A 13 -20.86 1.84 -30.45
C HIS A 13 -20.98 2.36 -29.01
N ILE A 14 -19.87 2.85 -28.47
CA ILE A 14 -19.74 3.37 -27.11
C ILE A 14 -19.40 4.86 -27.23
N TYR A 15 -20.04 5.67 -26.40
CA TYR A 15 -19.72 7.08 -26.25
C TYR A 15 -19.16 7.32 -24.85
N PHE A 16 -17.90 7.78 -24.79
CA PHE A 16 -17.24 8.13 -23.54
C PHE A 16 -17.45 9.63 -23.28
N GLU A 17 -18.44 9.95 -22.45
CA GLU A 17 -18.86 11.34 -22.18
C GLU A 17 -17.73 12.21 -21.62
N LYS A 18 -17.01 11.70 -20.61
CA LYS A 18 -15.91 12.43 -19.94
C LYS A 18 -14.80 12.84 -20.92
N GLU A 19 -14.50 11.97 -21.88
CA GLU A 19 -13.42 12.14 -22.85
C GLU A 19 -13.93 12.72 -24.19
N ASN A 20 -15.25 12.86 -24.33
CA ASN A 20 -15.95 13.23 -25.57
C ASN A 20 -15.54 12.39 -26.80
N ILE A 21 -15.44 11.06 -26.61
CA ILE A 21 -15.02 10.11 -27.66
C ILE A 21 -16.20 9.24 -28.09
N ASN A 22 -16.43 9.13 -29.41
CA ASN A 22 -17.40 8.22 -30.01
C ASN A 22 -16.68 7.11 -30.81
N THR A 23 -16.93 5.84 -30.47
CA THR A 23 -16.30 4.71 -31.17
C THR A 23 -16.84 4.45 -32.58
N ASN A 24 -17.87 5.19 -33.03
CA ASN A 24 -18.41 5.10 -34.39
C ASN A 24 -17.61 5.95 -35.41
N SER A 25 -16.98 7.04 -34.96
CA SER A 25 -16.36 8.04 -35.85
C SER A 25 -14.84 7.87 -36.03
N MET A 26 -14.24 6.84 -35.44
CA MET A 26 -12.78 6.65 -35.38
C MET A 26 -12.39 5.23 -35.79
N GLU A 27 -11.24 5.08 -36.45
CA GLU A 27 -10.67 3.76 -36.74
C GLU A 27 -10.36 2.99 -35.45
N SER A 28 -10.68 1.69 -35.43
CA SER A 28 -10.64 0.84 -34.24
C SER A 28 -9.27 0.84 -33.53
N GLU A 29 -8.16 0.74 -34.27
CA GLU A 29 -6.81 0.68 -33.68
C GLU A 29 -6.36 2.04 -33.12
N LEU A 30 -6.68 3.16 -33.79
CA LEU A 30 -6.43 4.50 -33.26
C LEU A 30 -7.22 4.74 -31.96
N MET A 31 -8.48 4.31 -31.92
CA MET A 31 -9.33 4.43 -30.76
C MET A 31 -8.81 3.61 -29.57
N LEU A 32 -8.35 2.38 -29.81
CA LEU A 32 -7.76 1.54 -28.77
C LEU A 32 -6.46 2.12 -28.22
N SER A 33 -5.63 2.72 -29.07
CA SER A 33 -4.41 3.43 -28.65
C SER A 33 -4.72 4.61 -27.73
N ILE A 34 -5.72 5.42 -28.09
CA ILE A 34 -6.17 6.57 -27.28
C ILE A 34 -6.74 6.08 -25.93
N LEU A 35 -7.65 5.10 -25.94
CA LEU A 35 -8.20 4.56 -24.70
C LEU A 35 -7.13 3.95 -23.81
N SER A 36 -6.14 3.28 -24.39
CA SER A 36 -5.03 2.69 -23.63
C SER A 36 -4.19 3.79 -22.98
N SER A 37 -3.89 4.85 -23.72
CA SER A 37 -3.14 6.01 -23.23
C SER A 37 -3.91 6.74 -22.11
N LEU A 38 -5.23 6.90 -22.24
CA LEU A 38 -6.07 7.51 -21.20
C LEU A 38 -6.12 6.66 -19.93
N ALA A 39 -6.33 5.34 -20.08
CA ALA A 39 -6.36 4.42 -18.94
C ALA A 39 -5.00 4.36 -18.22
N GLU A 40 -3.89 4.40 -18.97
CA GLU A 40 -2.54 4.47 -18.39
C GLU A 40 -2.35 5.78 -17.61
N ASN A 41 -2.70 6.92 -18.20
CA ASN A 41 -2.64 8.22 -17.52
C ASN A 41 -3.49 8.27 -16.26
N GLU A 42 -4.71 7.73 -16.29
CA GLU A 42 -5.59 7.68 -15.12
C GLU A 42 -5.02 6.77 -14.02
N SER A 43 -4.45 5.63 -14.40
CA SER A 43 -3.77 4.71 -13.47
C SER A 43 -2.58 5.38 -12.79
N VAL A 44 -1.74 6.11 -13.54
CA VAL A 44 -0.62 6.88 -12.99
C VAL A 44 -1.13 7.96 -12.04
N SER A 45 -2.11 8.75 -12.47
CA SER A 45 -2.71 9.81 -11.66
C SER A 45 -3.29 9.29 -10.35
N LEU A 46 -4.01 8.15 -10.39
CA LEU A 46 -4.55 7.50 -9.21
C LEU A 46 -3.45 7.01 -8.26
N SER A 47 -2.39 6.41 -8.80
CA SER A 47 -1.23 5.97 -8.04
C SER A 47 -0.55 7.14 -7.32
N GLU A 48 -0.36 8.26 -8.01
CA GLU A 48 0.21 9.48 -7.43
C GLU A 48 -0.68 10.08 -6.34
N ASN A 49 -2.00 10.18 -6.58
CA ASN A 49 -2.97 10.66 -5.61
C ASN A 49 -2.99 9.77 -4.35
N ASN A 50 -2.93 8.45 -4.51
CA ASN A 50 -2.84 7.52 -3.39
C ASN A 50 -1.55 7.73 -2.57
N LYS A 51 -0.39 7.80 -3.23
CA LYS A 51 0.90 8.07 -2.57
C LYS A 51 0.88 9.42 -1.85
N TRP A 52 0.33 10.46 -2.48
CA TRP A 52 0.19 11.78 -1.89
C TRP A 52 -0.72 11.77 -0.66
N SER A 53 -1.88 11.11 -0.74
CA SER A 53 -2.83 10.94 0.37
C SER A 53 -2.17 10.23 1.56
N ILE A 54 -1.44 9.14 1.31
CA ILE A 54 -0.68 8.41 2.35
C ILE A 54 0.35 9.34 3.01
N ARG A 55 1.18 10.04 2.22
CA ARG A 55 2.18 10.98 2.75
C ARG A 55 1.55 12.09 3.60
N GLN A 56 0.40 12.63 3.18
CA GLN A 56 -0.33 13.64 3.94
C GLN A 56 -0.85 13.10 5.27
N ARG A 57 -1.41 11.88 5.28
CA ARG A 57 -1.86 11.23 6.53
C ARG A 57 -0.71 10.98 7.49
N PHE A 58 0.46 10.57 7.00
CA PHE A 58 1.66 10.44 7.83
C PHE A 58 2.10 11.77 8.42
N LYS A 59 2.19 12.84 7.62
CA LYS A 59 2.56 14.19 8.09
C LYS A 59 1.58 14.73 9.13
N ARG A 60 0.29 14.42 9.00
CA ARG A 60 -0.78 14.84 9.93
C ARG A 60 -0.95 13.91 11.13
N GLY A 61 -0.21 12.80 11.20
CA GLY A 61 -0.35 11.79 12.26
C GLY A 61 -1.68 11.01 12.22
N THR A 62 -2.45 11.10 11.13
CA THR A 62 -3.76 10.43 10.97
C THR A 62 -3.68 9.13 10.18
N TYR A 63 -2.47 8.67 9.85
CA TYR A 63 -2.30 7.41 9.13
C TYR A 63 -2.63 6.23 10.05
N LYS A 64 -3.72 5.54 9.74
CA LYS A 64 -4.11 4.29 10.41
C LYS A 64 -3.33 3.12 9.79
N LEU A 65 -2.39 2.57 10.56
CA LEU A 65 -1.79 1.27 10.27
C LEU A 65 -2.86 0.17 10.40
N SER A 66 -2.84 -0.81 9.50
CA SER A 66 -3.70 -2.01 9.65
C SER A 66 -3.39 -2.77 10.94
N TYR A 67 -2.13 -2.68 11.40
CA TYR A 67 -1.66 -3.32 12.62
C TYR A 67 -0.49 -2.52 13.22
N PRO A 68 -0.46 -2.30 14.54
CA PRO A 68 0.60 -1.52 15.17
C PRO A 68 1.89 -2.37 15.23
N PRO A 69 3.07 -1.76 15.00
CA PRO A 69 4.35 -2.45 15.11
C PRO A 69 4.61 -2.93 16.54
N TYR A 70 5.53 -3.88 16.70
CA TYR A 70 5.98 -4.32 18.02
C TYR A 70 6.52 -3.13 18.82
N GLY A 71 6.13 -3.02 20.09
CA GLY A 71 6.38 -1.82 20.92
C GLY A 71 5.22 -0.83 20.95
N TYR A 72 4.17 -1.04 20.16
CA TYR A 72 2.99 -0.17 20.10
C TYR A 72 1.69 -0.96 20.07
N ASP A 73 0.62 -0.39 20.60
CA ASP A 73 -0.75 -0.91 20.55
C ASP A 73 -1.72 0.12 19.97
N TYR A 74 -2.90 -0.35 19.59
CA TYR A 74 -4.04 0.54 19.33
C TYR A 74 -4.91 0.65 20.57
N MET A 75 -5.10 1.87 21.06
CA MET A 75 -6.15 2.21 22.02
C MET A 75 -6.97 3.36 21.44
N ASP A 76 -8.29 3.19 21.35
CA ASP A 76 -9.23 4.22 20.88
C ASP A 76 -8.81 4.90 19.55
N GLU A 77 -8.44 4.09 18.57
CA GLU A 77 -7.93 4.50 17.25
C GLU A 77 -6.57 5.23 17.24
N GLN A 78 -5.91 5.34 18.39
CA GLN A 78 -4.58 5.95 18.52
C GLN A 78 -3.50 4.89 18.74
N VAL A 79 -2.33 5.15 18.16
CA VAL A 79 -1.14 4.32 18.37
C VAL A 79 -0.48 4.76 19.67
N VAL A 80 -0.48 3.87 20.67
CA VAL A 80 0.10 4.12 22.00
C VAL A 80 1.30 3.21 22.23
N ILE A 81 2.23 3.62 23.09
CA ILE A 81 3.41 2.82 23.42
C ILE A 81 2.97 1.64 24.30
N ASN A 82 3.38 0.43 23.92
CA ASN A 82 3.34 -0.73 24.80
C ASN A 82 4.66 -0.77 25.57
N GLU A 83 4.64 -0.37 26.83
CA GLU A 83 5.87 -0.22 27.63
C GLU A 83 6.67 -1.52 27.77
N GLU A 84 6.01 -2.67 27.91
CA GLU A 84 6.66 -3.99 28.01
C GLU A 84 7.43 -4.31 26.72
N GLN A 85 6.78 -4.21 25.57
CA GLN A 85 7.41 -4.44 24.27
C GLN A 85 8.44 -3.36 23.94
N ALA A 86 8.24 -2.12 24.38
CA ALA A 86 9.19 -1.02 24.17
C ALA A 86 10.52 -1.27 24.89
N GLN A 87 10.54 -1.92 26.05
CA GLN A 87 11.80 -2.33 26.70
C GLN A 87 12.58 -3.32 25.83
N VAL A 88 11.89 -4.27 25.22
CA VAL A 88 12.50 -5.23 24.29
C VAL A 88 13.07 -4.51 23.06
N VAL A 89 12.34 -3.55 22.50
CA VAL A 89 12.85 -2.72 21.38
C VAL A 89 14.14 -1.98 21.80
N LYS A 90 14.12 -1.27 22.93
CA LYS A 90 15.30 -0.56 23.46
C LYS A 90 16.49 -1.50 23.66
N ARG A 91 16.24 -2.70 24.20
CA ARG A 91 17.26 -3.74 24.37
C ARG A 91 17.88 -4.16 23.04
N ILE A 92 17.06 -4.42 22.01
CA ILE A 92 17.55 -4.78 20.68
C ILE A 92 18.48 -3.69 20.13
N PHE A 93 18.08 -2.42 20.21
CA PHE A 93 18.93 -1.31 19.75
C PHE A 93 20.24 -1.24 20.52
N ASN A 94 20.23 -1.37 21.85
CA ASN A 94 21.44 -1.38 22.67
C ASN A 94 22.36 -2.55 22.29
N SER A 95 21.82 -3.76 22.12
CA SER A 95 22.59 -4.93 21.70
C SER A 95 23.25 -4.73 20.32
N VAL A 96 22.57 -4.09 19.38
CA VAL A 96 23.17 -3.75 18.07
C VAL A 96 24.30 -2.73 18.23
N LEU A 97 24.13 -1.70 19.07
CA LEU A 97 25.17 -0.71 19.37
C LEU A 97 26.39 -1.34 20.07
N GLU A 98 26.20 -2.41 20.82
CA GLU A 98 27.26 -3.22 21.43
C GLU A 98 27.93 -4.20 20.44
N GLY A 99 27.49 -4.22 19.17
CA GLY A 99 28.05 -5.07 18.12
C GLY A 99 27.49 -6.49 18.07
N ILE A 100 26.38 -6.77 18.75
CA ILE A 100 25.72 -8.06 18.70
C ILE A 100 24.96 -8.19 17.37
N GLY A 101 25.27 -9.24 16.61
CA GLY A 101 24.58 -9.53 15.34
C GLY A 101 23.10 -9.86 15.54
N THR A 102 22.27 -9.47 14.56
CA THR A 102 20.80 -9.62 14.60
C THR A 102 20.33 -11.06 14.81
N GLU A 103 21.02 -12.05 14.22
CA GLU A 103 20.74 -13.48 14.41
C GLU A 103 20.91 -13.90 15.87
N ARG A 104 21.97 -13.42 16.53
CA ARG A 104 22.24 -13.73 17.93
C ARG A 104 21.20 -13.08 18.85
N ILE A 105 20.79 -11.85 18.55
CA ILE A 105 19.72 -11.16 19.28
C ILE A 105 18.40 -11.92 19.14
N ALA A 106 18.04 -12.35 17.93
CA ALA A 106 16.81 -13.13 17.68
C ALA A 106 16.82 -14.45 18.45
N ARG A 107 17.95 -15.18 18.43
CA ARG A 107 18.10 -16.41 19.22
C ARG A 107 17.92 -16.17 20.72
N GLN A 108 18.53 -15.13 21.27
CA GLN A 108 18.38 -14.78 22.70
C GLN A 108 16.91 -14.46 23.05
N LEU A 109 16.23 -13.67 22.22
CA LEU A 109 14.80 -13.36 22.40
C LEU A 109 13.94 -14.64 22.41
N ASN A 110 14.23 -15.59 21.51
CA ASN A 110 13.51 -16.85 21.42
C ASN A 110 13.80 -17.79 22.60
N GLU A 111 15.07 -17.87 23.04
CA GLU A 111 15.48 -18.63 24.23
C GLU A 111 14.77 -18.11 25.49
N GLU A 112 14.58 -16.79 25.58
CA GLU A 112 13.83 -16.11 26.64
C GLU A 112 12.30 -16.19 26.48
N ARG A 113 11.81 -16.81 25.40
CA ARG A 113 10.38 -16.93 25.06
C ARG A 113 9.65 -15.59 24.97
N ILE A 114 10.35 -14.55 24.51
CA ILE A 114 9.72 -13.26 24.26
C ILE A 114 8.83 -13.39 23.03
N PRO A 115 7.51 -13.20 23.16
CA PRO A 115 6.58 -13.42 22.06
C PRO A 115 6.77 -12.35 20.99
N THR A 116 6.62 -12.77 19.73
CA THR A 116 6.45 -11.80 18.64
C THR A 116 5.12 -11.05 18.81
N LYS A 117 4.92 -9.95 18.08
CA LYS A 117 3.71 -9.12 18.18
C LYS A 117 2.41 -9.92 17.99
N ARG A 118 2.46 -11.00 17.20
CA ARG A 118 1.35 -11.91 16.90
C ARG A 118 1.36 -13.20 17.73
N ASN A 119 2.11 -13.25 18.82
CA ASN A 119 2.28 -14.42 19.67
C ASN A 119 2.80 -15.67 18.92
N GLY A 120 3.54 -15.47 17.82
CA GLY A 120 4.33 -16.53 17.20
C GLY A 120 5.63 -16.78 17.99
N ASN A 121 6.08 -18.04 18.00
CA ASN A 121 7.37 -18.50 18.54
C ASN A 121 8.46 -18.45 17.48
#